data_AF-A0A3N5GBF4-F1
#
_entry.id   AF-A0A3N5GBF4-F1
#
_cell.length_a   1.000
_cell.length_b   1.000
_cell.length_c   1.000
_cell.angle_alpha   90.00
_cell.angle_beta   90.00
_cell.angle_gamma   90.00
#
_symmetry.space_group_name_H-M   'P 1'
#
loop_
_entity.id
_entity.type
_entity.pdbx_description
1 polymer ?
#
loop_
_entity_poly.entity_id
_entity_poly.type
_entity_poly.pdbx_seq_one_letter_code
_entity_poly.pdbx_strand_id
1 'polypeptide(L)' 'MEIDEIRRAVRAAIESVAPDADVQGIRPDQPLRQQVDLDSMDWLNVLAGLHDRLSIEIPESDYG' A
#
# COMPACT_ATOMS: atom_id res chain seq x y z
N MET A 1 -0.90 6.78 -16.40
CA MET A 1 -1.60 6.35 -15.18
C MET A 1 -2.27 7.55 -14.56
N GLU A 2 -3.57 7.46 -14.38
CA GLU A 2 -4.32 8.47 -13.64
C GLU A 2 -4.12 8.24 -12.12
N ILE A 3 -4.15 9.30 -11.31
CA ILE A 3 -3.93 9.19 -9.85
C ILE A 3 -4.91 8.19 -9.22
N ASP A 4 -6.12 8.08 -9.76
CA ASP A 4 -7.14 7.16 -9.27
C ASP A 4 -6.83 5.69 -9.60
N GLU A 5 -6.08 5.40 -10.67
CA GLU A 5 -5.57 4.05 -10.94
C GLU A 5 -4.54 3.62 -9.90
N ILE A 6 -3.63 4.53 -9.52
CA ILE A 6 -2.62 4.29 -8.47
C ILE A 6 -3.33 4.03 -7.15
N ARG A 7 -4.31 4.86 -6.78
CA ARG A 7 -5.08 4.69 -5.54
C ARG A 7 -5.80 3.35 -5.52
N ARG A 8 -6.43 2.94 -6.63
CA ARG A 8 -7.08 1.62 -6.71
C ARG A 8 -6.07 0.48 -6.54
N ALA A 9 -4.90 0.58 -7.16
CA ALA A 9 -3.85 -0.43 -7.02
C ALA A 9 -3.33 -0.54 -5.58
N VAL A 10 -3.09 0.60 -4.91
CA VAL A 10 -2.68 0.65 -3.49
C VAL A 10 -3.73 0.01 -2.59
N ARG A 11 -5.00 0.38 -2.77
CA ARG A 11 -6.11 -0.17 -1.98
C ARG A 11 -6.24 -1.67 -2.18
N ALA A 12 -6.18 -2.15 -3.42
CA ALA A 12 -6.24 -3.58 -3.73
C ALA A 12 -5.04 -4.37 -3.16
N ALA A 13 -3.85 -3.77 -3.10
CA ALA A 13 -2.70 -4.39 -2.47
C ALA A 13 -2.87 -4.53 -0.96
N ILE A 14 -3.39 -3.50 -0.29
CA ILE A 14 -3.68 -3.54 1.16
C ILE A 14 -4.79 -4.54 1.46
N GLU A 15 -5.92 -4.50 0.75
CA GLU A 15 -7.04 -5.43 0.91
C GLU A 15 -6.62 -6.90 0.68
N SER A 16 -5.61 -7.15 -0.16
CA SER A 16 -5.12 -8.51 -0.39
C SER A 16 -4.34 -9.10 0.78
N VAL A 17 -3.80 -8.25 1.66
CA VAL A 17 -3.06 -8.66 2.86
C VAL A 17 -3.95 -8.54 4.11
N ALA A 18 -4.62 -7.41 4.26
CA ALA A 18 -5.59 -7.14 5.32
C ALA A 18 -6.94 -6.75 4.71
N PRO A 19 -7.84 -7.71 4.45
CA PRO A 19 -9.16 -7.45 3.89
C PRO A 19 -10.06 -6.61 4.81
N ASP A 20 -9.75 -6.58 6.11
CA ASP A 20 -10.48 -5.80 7.12
C ASP A 20 -9.91 -4.38 7.32
N ALA A 21 -8.85 -4.00 6.59
CA ALA A 21 -8.25 -2.67 6.71
C ALA A 21 -9.15 -1.57 6.13
N ASP A 22 -9.24 -0.42 6.81
CA ASP A 22 -9.96 0.75 6.29
C ASP A 22 -9.17 1.46 5.20
N VAL A 23 -9.23 0.92 3.99
CA VAL A 23 -8.58 1.51 2.82
C VAL A 23 -9.33 2.73 2.27
N GLN A 24 -10.58 2.94 2.70
CA GLN A 24 -11.40 4.08 2.27
C GLN A 24 -10.96 5.37 2.96
N GLY A 25 -10.56 5.27 4.23
CA GLY A 25 -10.04 6.36 5.04
C GLY A 25 -8.60 6.81 4.71
N ILE A 26 -7.88 6.11 3.83
CA ILE A 26 -6.49 6.43 3.49
C ILE A 26 -6.37 7.84 2.91
N ARG A 27 -5.57 8.64 3.60
CA ARG A 27 -5.20 10.02 3.29
C ARG A 27 -3.86 10.08 2.54
N PRO A 28 -3.80 10.78 1.39
CA PRO A 28 -2.57 10.90 0.60
C PRO A 28 -1.54 11.86 1.22
N ASP A 29 -1.95 12.70 2.18
CA ASP A 29 -1.13 13.65 2.90
C ASP A 29 -0.43 13.05 4.13
N GLN A 30 -0.63 11.76 4.40
CA GLN A 30 -0.06 11.06 5.56
C GLN A 30 0.69 9.79 5.12
N PRO A 31 1.69 9.34 5.91
CA PRO A 31 2.38 8.08 5.65
C PRO A 31 1.39 6.91 5.63
N LEU A 32 1.41 6.10 4.56
CA LEU A 32 0.49 4.98 4.40
C LEU A 32 0.63 3.96 5.54
N ARG A 33 1.87 3.66 5.93
CA ARG A 33 2.20 2.72 7.01
C ARG A 33 1.61 3.09 8.38
N GLN A 34 1.38 4.38 8.63
CA GLN A 34 0.79 4.84 9.91
C GLN A 34 -0.74 4.77 9.91
N GLN A 35 -1.34 4.62 8.73
CA GLN A 35 -2.79 4.59 8.56
C GLN A 35 -3.34 3.17 8.45
N VAL A 36 -2.50 2.23 8.05
CA VAL A 36 -2.83 0.81 7.99
C VAL A 36 -2.30 0.12 9.24
N ASP A 37 -3.17 -0.56 9.97
CA ASP A 37 -2.80 -1.33 11.18
C ASP A 37 -2.19 -2.68 10.77
N LEU A 38 -1.06 -2.63 10.07
CA LEU A 38 -0.34 -3.79 9.56
C LEU A 38 0.93 -4.03 10.37
N ASP A 39 1.24 -5.30 10.60
CA ASP A 39 2.53 -5.67 11.13
C ASP A 39 3.65 -5.52 10.07
N SER A 40 4.91 -5.72 10.49
CA SER A 40 6.06 -5.58 9.59
C SER A 40 6.06 -6.59 8.43
N MET A 41 5.51 -7.79 8.63
CA MET A 41 5.46 -8.81 7.57
C MET A 41 4.36 -8.49 6.57
N ASP A 42 3.19 -8.08 7.05
CA ASP A 42 2.06 -7.67 6.23
C ASP A 42 2.39 -6.42 5.41
N TRP A 43 3.10 -5.46 6.00
CA TRP A 43 3.58 -4.28 5.26
C TRP A 43 4.48 -4.66 4.08
N LEU A 44 5.41 -5.60 4.26
CA LEU A 44 6.27 -6.08 3.17
C LEU A 44 5.47 -6.78 2.07
N ASN A 45 4.44 -7.55 2.44
CA ASN A 45 3.54 -8.18 1.46
C ASN A 45 2.74 -7.15 0.65
N VAL A 46 2.32 -6.04 1.27
CA VAL A 46 1.67 -4.92 0.55
C VAL A 46 2.64 -4.28 -0.44
N LEU A 47 3.88 -4.03 -0.03
CA LEU A 47 4.91 -3.46 -0.90
C LEU A 47 5.25 -4.38 -2.08
N ALA A 48 5.37 -5.69 -1.85
CA ALA A 48 5.54 -6.68 -2.91
C ALA A 48 4.35 -6.68 -3.89
N GLY A 49 3.12 -6.68 -3.35
CA GLY A 49 1.90 -6.62 -4.17
C GLY A 49 1.73 -5.30 -4.94
N LEU A 50 2.32 -4.21 -4.47
CA LEU A 50 2.40 -2.92 -5.17
C LEU A 50 3.47 -2.93 -6.27
N HIS A 51 4.65 -3.48 -5.97
CA HIS A 51 5.74 -3.66 -6.92
C HIS A 51 5.25 -4.45 -8.14
N ASP A 52 4.59 -5.59 -7.93
CA ASP A 52 4.09 -6.43 -9.02
C ASP A 52 3.01 -5.74 -9.87
N ARG A 53 2.09 -5.00 -9.22
CA ARG A 53 0.96 -4.36 -9.90
C ARG A 53 1.34 -3.09 -10.66
N LEU A 54 2.25 -2.29 -10.11
CA LEU A 54 2.64 -1.01 -10.67
C LEU A 54 3.98 -1.09 -11.41
N SER A 55 4.69 -2.21 -11.32
CA SER A 55 6.06 -2.39 -11.83
C SER A 55 7.00 -1.26 -11.39
N ILE A 56 6.83 -0.79 -10.16
CA ILE A 56 7.67 0.25 -9.56
C ILE A 56 8.67 -0.39 -8.60
N GLU A 57 9.95 -0.07 -8.74
CA GLU A 57 10.93 -0.43 -7.71
C GLU A 57 10.71 0.47 -6.49
N ILE A 58 10.41 -0.14 -5.35
CA ILE A 58 10.34 0.56 -4.06
C ILE A 58 11.65 0.24 -3.34
N PRO A 59 12.64 1.15 -3.31
CA PRO A 59 13.89 0.89 -2.62
C PRO A 59 13.64 0.75 -1.11
N GLU A 60 14.40 -0.13 -0.44
CA GLU A 60 14.24 -0.39 1.01
C GLU A 60 14.38 0.87 1.87
N SER A 61 15.08 1.90 1.35
CA SER A 61 15.21 3.20 2.00
C SER A 61 13.88 3.95 2.13
N ASP A 62 12.88 3.63 1.31
CA ASP A 62 11.55 4.23 1.31
C ASP A 62 10.53 3.42 2.16
N TYR A 63 10.98 2.42 2.92
CA TYR A 63 10.11 1.64 3.81
C TYR A 63 9.73 2.40 5.11
N GLY A 64 10.32 3.59 5.32
CA GLY A 64 10.24 4.40 6.54
C GLY A 64 8.96 5.22 6.67
#